data_AF-A0A0H1ANS6-F1
#
_entry.id   AF-A0A0H1ANS6-F1
#
_cell.length_a   1.000
_cell.length_b   1.000
_cell.length_c   1.000
_cell.angle_alpha   90.00
_cell.angle_beta   90.00
_cell.angle_gamma   90.00
#
_symmetry.space_group_name_H-M   'P 1'
#
loop_
_entity.id
_entity.type
_entity.pdbx_description
1 polymer ?
#
loop_
_entity_poly.entity_id
_entity_poly.type
_entity_poly.pdbx_seq_one_letter_code
_entity_poly.pdbx_strand_id
1 'polypeptide(L)'
;MTGFWLMFLLPVWALLAPPLPDEERWVPWAAIGVLFALMIGLRYEVGGDWGSYLQHFHMADALPFTQAVRLGDPGHFLVNWVVGRLGGDIYWVNLLYGSLMMWGTVVFCRRQPWPWLALLVAVPYMLIVVGMGYSRQAVALGFALLGLSALGDQRVRTFVVCIAMGALFHKSAVLLLPVAALAASRNRTLTVGLVGLTGALLYYLLLADSTETLWENYVEAQYHSEGGLIRVAMNVVPAVLFLVFRDRLAGDAERRLWVCISLFAIACLPLVPLASTAVDRVALYLIPLQLFVFARLPLLAGGDVRVRTLLVAGTVAYYAVVQYVWLHFATHAEYWVPYRFLPFE
;
A
#
# COMPACT_ATOMS: atom_id res chain seq x y z
N MET A 1 -2.41 18.07 12.83
CA MET A 1 -3.27 17.33 11.87
C MET A 1 -3.37 17.99 10.50
N THR A 2 -3.10 19.29 10.36
CA THR A 2 -3.26 20.06 9.11
C THR A 2 -2.58 19.44 7.89
N GLY A 3 -1.34 18.93 8.01
CA GLY A 3 -0.64 18.27 6.91
C GLY A 3 -1.41 17.09 6.32
N PHE A 4 -2.04 16.27 7.15
CA PHE A 4 -2.85 15.13 6.70
C PHE A 4 -4.11 15.56 5.96
N TRP A 5 -4.81 16.57 6.46
CA TRP A 5 -5.99 17.12 5.78
C TRP A 5 -5.62 17.83 4.48
N LEU A 6 -4.46 18.47 4.40
CA LEU A 6 -3.93 19.02 3.15
C LEU A 6 -3.74 17.92 2.10
N MET A 7 -3.11 16.79 2.46
CA MET A 7 -2.97 15.64 1.57
C MET A 7 -4.33 15.12 1.08
N PHE A 8 -5.36 15.15 1.93
CA PHE A 8 -6.70 14.70 1.56
C PHE A 8 -7.44 15.68 0.64
N LEU A 9 -7.35 16.97 0.93
CA LEU A 9 -8.08 18.01 0.22
C LEU A 9 -7.50 18.34 -1.15
N LEU A 10 -6.20 18.11 -1.39
CA LEU A 10 -5.59 18.36 -2.69
C LEU A 10 -6.18 17.49 -3.82
N PRO A 11 -6.34 16.17 -3.67
CA PRO A 11 -7.09 15.34 -4.62
C PRO A 11 -8.57 15.74 -4.76
N VAL A 12 -9.23 16.19 -3.68
CA VAL A 12 -10.61 16.70 -3.75
C VAL A 12 -10.67 17.93 -4.64
N TRP A 13 -9.76 18.87 -4.44
CA TRP A 13 -9.68 20.08 -5.25
C TRP A 13 -9.41 19.75 -6.72
N ALA A 14 -8.46 18.85 -6.99
CA ALA A 14 -8.13 18.41 -8.34
C ALA A 14 -9.28 17.66 -9.05
N LEU A 15 -10.20 17.04 -8.30
CA LEU A 15 -11.41 16.42 -8.82
C LEU A 15 -12.45 17.44 -9.31
N LEU A 16 -12.46 18.63 -8.69
CA LEU A 16 -13.38 19.73 -9.02
C LEU A 16 -12.78 20.69 -10.05
N ALA A 17 -11.44 20.71 -10.19
CA ALA A 17 -10.74 21.55 -11.13
C ALA A 17 -11.03 21.12 -12.60
N PRO A 18 -11.10 22.08 -13.54
CA PRO A 18 -11.21 21.75 -14.96
C PRO A 18 -9.97 20.96 -15.41
N PRO A 19 -10.12 19.98 -16.32
CA PRO A 19 -9.00 19.19 -16.81
C PRO A 19 -8.06 20.09 -17.64
N LEU A 20 -6.75 19.92 -17.42
CA LEU A 20 -5.73 20.56 -18.23
C LEU A 20 -5.65 19.94 -19.64
N PRO A 21 -5.08 20.66 -20.63
CA PRO A 21 -4.70 20.11 -21.93
C PRO A 21 -3.83 18.87 -21.77
N ASP A 22 -3.95 17.91 -22.70
CA ASP A 22 -3.26 16.61 -22.58
C ASP A 22 -1.75 16.73 -22.40
N GLU A 23 -1.12 17.72 -23.04
CA GLU A 23 0.31 18.01 -22.96
C GLU A 23 0.76 18.46 -21.55
N GLU A 24 -0.13 19.08 -20.78
CA GLU A 24 0.16 19.62 -19.45
C GLU A 24 -0.31 18.69 -18.32
N ARG A 25 -1.06 17.63 -18.63
CA ARG A 25 -1.63 16.71 -17.62
C ARG A 25 -0.56 16.06 -16.74
N TRP A 26 0.69 15.95 -17.18
CA TRP A 26 1.76 15.37 -16.36
C TRP A 26 2.22 16.31 -15.24
N VAL A 27 2.08 17.63 -15.40
CA VAL A 27 2.55 18.65 -14.44
C VAL A 27 1.90 18.50 -13.06
N PRO A 28 0.56 18.47 -12.90
CA PRO A 28 -0.06 18.30 -11.59
C PRO A 28 0.27 16.94 -10.96
N TRP A 29 0.49 15.90 -11.77
CA TRP A 29 0.89 14.58 -11.29
C TRP A 29 2.34 14.54 -10.80
N ALA A 30 3.25 15.23 -11.49
CA ALA A 30 4.62 15.41 -11.02
C ALA A 30 4.64 16.23 -9.73
N ALA A 31 3.90 17.35 -9.69
CA ALA A 31 3.80 18.20 -8.52
C ALA A 31 3.25 17.47 -7.30
N ILE A 32 2.13 16.73 -7.44
CA ILE A 32 1.54 15.99 -6.31
C ILE A 32 2.42 14.80 -5.90
N GLY A 33 3.08 14.13 -6.85
CA GLY A 33 4.01 13.05 -6.58
C GLY A 33 5.20 13.51 -5.75
N VAL A 34 5.83 14.63 -6.15
CA VAL A 34 6.94 15.25 -5.42
C VAL A 34 6.47 15.77 -4.07
N LEU A 35 5.35 16.50 -4.02
CA LEU A 35 4.82 17.05 -2.77
C LEU A 35 4.56 15.95 -1.75
N PHE A 36 3.85 14.89 -2.13
CA PHE A 36 3.54 13.81 -1.18
C PHE A 36 4.78 12.98 -0.83
N ALA A 37 5.74 12.79 -1.74
CA ALA A 37 7.00 12.16 -1.42
C ALA A 37 7.79 12.96 -0.37
N LEU A 38 7.82 14.29 -0.49
CA LEU A 38 8.42 15.18 0.51
C LEU A 38 7.65 15.14 1.84
N MET A 39 6.32 15.14 1.81
CA MET A 39 5.50 15.06 3.02
C MET A 39 5.66 13.72 3.76
N ILE A 40 5.86 12.63 3.04
CA ILE A 40 6.13 11.32 3.63
C ILE A 40 7.57 11.25 4.14
N GLY A 41 8.53 11.63 3.30
CA GLY A 41 9.95 11.42 3.54
C GLY A 41 10.60 12.35 4.56
N LEU A 42 10.17 13.61 4.59
CA LEU A 42 10.74 14.66 5.46
C LEU A 42 9.84 14.94 6.66
N ARG A 43 8.94 14.02 7.00
CA ARG A 43 8.22 14.09 8.28
C ARG A 43 9.23 13.83 9.41
N TYR A 44 9.16 14.61 10.48
CA TYR A 44 10.02 14.43 11.65
C TYR A 44 9.50 13.27 12.52
N GLU A 45 10.38 12.33 12.89
CA GLU A 45 10.10 11.14 13.73
C GLU A 45 8.84 10.36 13.30
N VAL A 46 9.02 9.58 12.23
CA VAL A 46 7.92 9.04 11.44
C VAL A 46 7.39 7.70 11.95
N GLY A 47 6.22 7.74 12.60
CA GLY A 47 5.38 6.57 12.85
C GLY A 47 5.85 5.71 14.03
N GLY A 48 5.07 4.66 14.34
CA GLY A 48 5.31 3.82 15.53
C GLY A 48 6.62 3.02 15.50
N ASP A 49 7.17 2.77 14.31
CA ASP A 49 8.39 1.98 14.11
C ASP A 49 9.66 2.84 13.97
N TRP A 50 9.57 4.16 14.24
CA TRP A 50 10.69 5.10 14.04
C TRP A 50 11.99 4.64 14.68
N GLY A 51 11.96 4.25 15.96
CA GLY A 51 13.15 3.82 16.70
C GLY A 51 13.80 2.58 16.08
N SER A 52 13.00 1.61 15.64
CA SER A 52 13.47 0.39 14.97
C SER A 52 14.15 0.72 13.63
N TYR A 53 13.57 1.61 12.82
CA TYR A 53 14.17 2.02 11.56
C TYR A 53 15.46 2.83 11.77
N LEU A 54 15.53 3.67 12.81
CA LEU A 54 16.74 4.40 13.17
C LEU A 54 17.86 3.44 13.58
N GLN A 55 17.53 2.42 14.37
CA GLN A 55 18.48 1.37 14.72
C GLN A 55 18.97 0.60 13.48
N HIS A 56 18.07 0.21 12.57
CA HIS A 56 18.46 -0.44 11.32
C HIS A 56 19.43 0.42 10.50
N PHE A 57 19.17 1.73 10.43
CA PHE A 57 20.05 2.68 9.73
C PHE A 57 21.45 2.70 10.34
N HIS A 58 21.57 2.89 11.65
CA HIS A 58 22.86 2.91 12.34
C HIS A 58 23.61 1.57 12.24
N MET A 59 22.91 0.45 12.32
CA MET A 59 23.51 -0.88 12.12
C MET A 59 24.03 -1.05 10.70
N ALA A 60 23.26 -0.65 9.68
CA ALA A 60 23.68 -0.73 8.29
C ALA A 60 24.92 0.14 8.03
N ASP A 61 24.94 1.35 8.58
CA ASP A 61 26.06 2.30 8.43
C ASP A 61 27.36 1.77 9.07
N ALA A 62 27.27 1.17 10.26
CA ALA A 62 28.42 0.65 10.98
C ALA A 62 29.07 -0.59 10.31
N LEU A 63 28.28 -1.42 9.61
CA LEU A 63 28.74 -2.73 9.13
C LEU A 63 29.37 -2.69 7.71
N PRO A 64 30.29 -3.63 7.41
CA PRO A 64 30.73 -3.88 6.04
C PRO A 64 29.56 -4.30 5.15
N PHE A 65 29.64 -3.97 3.85
CA PHE A 65 28.58 -4.22 2.86
C PHE A 65 27.98 -5.64 2.93
N THR A 66 28.83 -6.66 2.94
CA THR A 66 28.40 -8.07 2.91
C THR A 66 27.62 -8.49 4.15
N GLN A 67 27.89 -7.85 5.30
CA GLN A 67 27.17 -8.11 6.55
C GLN A 67 25.86 -7.31 6.58
N ALA A 68 25.90 -6.04 6.16
CA ALA A 68 24.73 -5.17 6.16
C ALA A 68 23.56 -5.76 5.34
N VAL A 69 23.83 -6.21 4.10
CA VAL A 69 22.77 -6.75 3.21
C VAL A 69 22.21 -8.10 3.64
N ARG A 70 22.78 -8.74 4.67
CA ARG A 70 22.32 -10.02 5.24
C ARG A 70 21.55 -9.88 6.56
N LEU A 71 21.39 -8.67 7.08
CA LEU A 71 20.68 -8.42 8.35
C LEU A 71 19.16 -8.66 8.28
N GLY A 72 18.57 -8.63 7.09
CA GLY A 72 17.13 -8.80 6.91
C GLY A 72 16.75 -8.58 5.45
N ASP A 73 15.77 -7.71 5.19
CA ASP A 73 15.36 -7.36 3.82
C ASP A 73 16.51 -6.69 3.05
N PRO A 74 17.09 -7.35 2.01
CA PRO A 74 18.34 -6.89 1.42
C PRO A 74 18.25 -5.49 0.78
N GLY A 75 17.11 -5.16 0.16
CA GLY A 75 16.87 -3.85 -0.44
C GLY A 75 16.77 -2.73 0.61
N HIS A 76 16.19 -3.04 1.78
CA HIS A 76 16.14 -2.08 2.89
C HIS A 76 17.54 -1.76 3.40
N PHE A 77 18.31 -2.79 3.77
CA PHE A 77 19.65 -2.60 4.32
C PHE A 77 20.65 -2.08 3.29
N LEU A 78 20.49 -2.42 2.00
CA LEU A 78 21.27 -1.82 0.92
C LEU A 78 21.09 -0.31 0.88
N VAL A 79 19.83 0.19 0.90
CA VAL A 79 19.57 1.62 0.88
C VAL A 79 20.14 2.32 2.11
N ASN A 80 19.92 1.76 3.30
CA ASN A 80 20.46 2.35 4.54
C ASN A 80 21.98 2.42 4.51
N TRP A 81 22.65 1.33 4.08
CA TRP A 81 24.10 1.30 3.92
C TRP A 81 24.59 2.36 2.93
N VAL A 82 23.98 2.45 1.74
CA VAL A 82 24.36 3.46 0.72
C VAL A 82 24.22 4.87 1.27
N VAL A 83 23.09 5.20 1.90
CA VAL A 83 22.84 6.53 2.45
C VAL A 83 23.82 6.86 3.58
N GLY A 84 24.06 5.93 4.50
CA GLY A 84 25.05 6.10 5.59
C GLY A 84 26.46 6.34 5.06
N ARG A 85 26.90 5.56 4.07
CA ARG A 85 28.22 5.73 3.43
C ARG A 85 28.38 7.05 2.68
N LEU A 86 27.29 7.66 2.23
CA LEU A 86 27.29 8.98 1.61
C LEU A 86 27.23 10.13 2.64
N GLY A 87 27.22 9.83 3.94
CA GLY A 87 27.10 10.82 5.02
C GLY A 87 25.68 11.35 5.21
N GLY A 88 24.67 10.64 4.70
CA GLY A 88 23.27 10.97 4.90
C GLY A 88 22.71 10.50 6.24
N ASP A 89 21.40 10.59 6.38
CA ASP A 89 20.63 10.22 7.56
C ASP A 89 19.36 9.43 7.17
N ILE A 90 18.59 9.01 8.17
CA ILE A 90 17.34 8.26 7.97
C ILE A 90 16.28 9.04 7.17
N TYR A 91 16.30 10.37 7.17
CA TYR A 91 15.30 11.16 6.42
C TYR A 91 15.54 11.07 4.91
N TRP A 92 16.80 10.94 4.47
CA TRP A 92 17.10 10.63 3.07
C TRP A 92 16.62 9.24 2.66
N VAL A 93 16.71 8.25 3.57
CA VAL A 93 16.12 6.91 3.35
C VAL A 93 14.59 7.03 3.21
N ASN A 94 13.93 7.74 4.12
CA ASN A 94 12.49 7.95 4.11
C ASN A 94 12.03 8.71 2.86
N LEU A 95 12.80 9.69 2.39
CA LEU A 95 12.51 10.41 1.15
C LEU A 95 12.61 9.51 -0.08
N LEU A 96 13.61 8.64 -0.16
CA LEU A 96 13.68 7.65 -1.22
C LEU A 96 12.47 6.70 -1.15
N TYR A 97 12.08 6.28 0.05
CA TYR A 97 10.96 5.34 0.23
C TYR A 97 9.62 5.98 -0.15
N GLY A 98 9.37 7.21 0.32
CA GLY A 98 8.20 8.00 -0.07
C GLY A 98 8.16 8.25 -1.57
N SER A 99 9.31 8.50 -2.20
CA SER A 99 9.42 8.69 -3.66
C SER A 99 9.05 7.42 -4.43
N LEU A 100 9.57 6.25 -4.03
CA LEU A 100 9.26 4.97 -4.67
C LEU A 100 7.77 4.58 -4.48
N MET A 101 7.23 4.81 -3.29
CA MET A 101 5.81 4.60 -3.02
C MET A 101 4.93 5.51 -3.86
N MET A 102 5.25 6.80 -3.94
CA MET A 102 4.51 7.77 -4.73
C MET A 102 4.64 7.52 -6.23
N TRP A 103 5.79 7.04 -6.72
CA TRP A 103 5.95 6.65 -8.11
C TRP A 103 4.93 5.56 -8.50
N GLY A 104 4.84 4.48 -7.71
CA GLY A 104 3.84 3.44 -7.92
C GLY A 104 2.41 3.94 -7.83
N THR A 105 2.13 4.76 -6.82
CA THR A 105 0.81 5.37 -6.60
C THR A 105 0.36 6.22 -7.79
N VAL A 106 1.20 7.14 -8.26
CA VAL A 106 0.89 8.01 -9.41
C VAL A 106 0.65 7.17 -10.67
N VAL A 107 1.50 6.19 -10.93
CA VAL A 107 1.38 5.32 -12.12
C VAL A 107 0.08 4.50 -12.09
N PHE A 108 -0.33 4.02 -10.92
CA PHE A 108 -1.57 3.24 -10.77
C PHE A 108 -2.83 4.12 -10.81
N CYS A 109 -2.83 5.26 -10.10
CA CYS A 109 -3.96 6.18 -10.06
C CYS A 109 -4.26 6.75 -11.44
N ARG A 110 -3.24 7.14 -12.22
CA ARG A 110 -3.41 7.67 -13.59
C ARG A 110 -4.03 6.67 -14.57
N ARG A 111 -4.01 5.37 -14.27
CA ARG A 111 -4.68 4.33 -15.06
C ARG A 111 -6.14 4.12 -14.68
N GLN A 112 -6.61 4.72 -13.59
CA GLN A 112 -8.01 4.57 -13.18
C GLN A 112 -8.91 5.54 -13.95
N PRO A 113 -10.20 5.21 -14.17
CA PRO A 113 -11.15 6.10 -14.84
C PRO A 113 -11.35 7.44 -14.13
N TRP A 114 -11.20 7.47 -12.81
CA TRP A 114 -11.20 8.69 -11.99
C TRP A 114 -9.88 8.81 -11.21
N PRO A 115 -8.80 9.29 -11.85
CA PRO A 115 -7.45 9.27 -11.27
C PRO A 115 -7.31 9.99 -9.93
N TRP A 116 -7.90 11.18 -9.80
CA TRP A 116 -7.85 11.96 -8.55
C TRP A 116 -8.67 11.32 -7.43
N LEU A 117 -9.75 10.61 -7.77
CA LEU A 117 -10.52 9.83 -6.81
C LEU A 117 -9.72 8.61 -6.32
N ALA A 118 -8.97 7.94 -7.21
CA ALA A 118 -8.04 6.88 -6.81
C ALA A 118 -6.95 7.40 -5.86
N LEU A 119 -6.37 8.57 -6.14
CA LEU A 119 -5.37 9.18 -5.26
C LEU A 119 -5.99 9.56 -3.91
N LEU A 120 -7.20 10.13 -3.89
CA LEU A 120 -7.92 10.45 -2.66
C LEU A 120 -8.12 9.21 -1.78
N VAL A 121 -8.56 8.11 -2.38
CA VAL A 121 -8.75 6.82 -1.68
C VAL A 121 -7.45 6.30 -1.07
N ALA A 122 -6.32 6.56 -1.72
CA ALA A 122 -5.01 6.18 -1.22
C ALA A 122 -4.58 6.97 0.03
N VAL A 123 -5.01 8.23 0.18
CA VAL A 123 -4.48 9.14 1.21
C VAL A 123 -4.65 8.61 2.63
N PRO A 124 -5.88 8.31 3.13
CA PRO A 124 -6.09 8.13 4.57
C PRO A 124 -5.33 6.97 5.17
N TYR A 125 -5.23 5.88 4.41
CA TYR A 125 -4.67 4.64 4.92
C TYR A 125 -3.35 4.28 4.24
N MET A 126 -3.33 4.23 2.90
CA MET A 126 -2.13 3.82 2.17
C MET A 126 -1.00 4.82 2.35
N LEU A 127 -1.23 6.11 2.11
CA LEU A 127 -0.16 7.11 2.16
C LEU A 127 0.15 7.55 3.59
N ILE A 128 -0.87 7.84 4.39
CA ILE A 128 -0.67 8.34 5.76
C ILE A 128 -0.23 7.21 6.69
N VAL A 129 -1.00 6.12 6.81
CA VAL A 129 -0.71 5.08 7.80
C VAL A 129 0.42 4.18 7.32
N VAL A 130 0.33 3.65 6.10
CA VAL A 130 1.36 2.72 5.61
C VAL A 130 2.61 3.45 5.18
N GLY A 131 2.47 4.50 4.37
CA GLY A 131 3.58 5.29 3.85
C GLY A 131 4.43 5.95 4.94
N MET A 132 3.83 6.35 6.06
CA MET A 132 4.51 7.03 7.17
C MET A 132 4.59 6.18 8.46
N GLY A 133 4.45 4.85 8.34
CA GLY A 133 4.54 3.94 9.49
C GLY A 133 5.23 2.62 9.20
N TYR A 134 5.03 2.07 8.00
CA TYR A 134 5.59 0.78 7.59
C TYR A 134 6.54 0.97 6.40
N SER A 135 7.59 1.77 6.57
CA SER A 135 8.43 2.32 5.49
C SER A 135 8.96 1.26 4.51
N ARG A 136 9.31 0.05 4.98
CA ARG A 136 9.68 -1.09 4.10
C ARG A 136 8.51 -1.59 3.24
N GLN A 137 7.36 -1.82 3.86
CA GLN A 137 6.15 -2.29 3.19
C GLN A 137 5.57 -1.24 2.24
N ALA A 138 5.69 0.03 2.60
CA ALA A 138 5.35 1.18 1.76
C ALA A 138 6.07 1.13 0.40
N VAL A 139 7.38 0.89 0.39
CA VAL A 139 8.16 0.73 -0.85
C VAL A 139 7.71 -0.50 -1.62
N ALA A 140 7.56 -1.64 -0.93
CA ALA A 140 7.10 -2.88 -1.55
C ALA A 140 5.71 -2.72 -2.19
N LEU A 141 4.80 -1.98 -1.55
CA LEU A 141 3.48 -1.64 -2.07
C LEU A 141 3.56 -0.69 -3.28
N GLY A 142 4.49 0.28 -3.28
CA GLY A 142 4.81 1.09 -4.45
C GLY A 142 5.17 0.24 -5.67
N PHE A 143 6.08 -0.71 -5.49
CA PHE A 143 6.42 -1.67 -6.55
C PHE A 143 5.24 -2.59 -6.92
N ALA A 144 4.41 -3.00 -5.95
CA ALA A 144 3.21 -3.77 -6.23
C ALA A 144 2.22 -3.00 -7.12
N LEU A 145 2.03 -1.70 -6.89
CA LEU A 145 1.17 -0.85 -7.73
C LEU A 145 1.70 -0.71 -9.17
N LEU A 146 3.03 -0.60 -9.34
CA LEU A 146 3.66 -0.64 -10.67
C LEU A 146 3.44 -2.00 -11.35
N GLY A 147 3.63 -3.08 -10.59
CA GLY A 147 3.41 -4.43 -11.08
C GLY A 147 1.97 -4.62 -11.55
N LEU A 148 0.99 -4.31 -10.70
CA LEU A 148 -0.43 -4.46 -11.01
C LEU A 148 -0.83 -3.60 -12.24
N SER A 149 -0.26 -2.40 -12.35
CA SER A 149 -0.44 -1.55 -13.54
C SER A 149 0.09 -2.23 -14.81
N ALA A 150 1.28 -2.85 -14.75
CA ALA A 150 1.86 -3.57 -15.88
C ALA A 150 1.08 -4.85 -16.22
N LEU A 151 0.56 -5.55 -15.20
CA LEU A 151 -0.24 -6.75 -15.38
C LEU A 151 -1.59 -6.45 -16.06
N GLY A 152 -2.21 -5.32 -15.75
CA GLY A 152 -3.39 -4.83 -16.48
C GLY A 152 -3.12 -4.66 -17.98
N ASP A 153 -1.91 -4.22 -18.33
CA ASP A 153 -1.43 -4.10 -19.72
C ASP A 153 -0.90 -5.44 -20.30
N GLN A 154 -1.16 -6.58 -19.65
CA GLN A 154 -0.66 -7.92 -20.02
C GLN A 154 0.88 -8.06 -20.04
N ARG A 155 1.62 -7.14 -19.42
CA ARG A 155 3.08 -7.15 -19.33
C ARG A 155 3.56 -7.96 -18.12
N VAL A 156 3.37 -9.28 -18.18
CA VAL A 156 3.67 -10.21 -17.06
C VAL A 156 5.13 -10.15 -16.62
N ARG A 157 6.09 -10.01 -17.54
CA ARG A 157 7.52 -9.90 -17.18
C ARG A 157 7.79 -8.69 -16.29
N THR A 158 7.24 -7.53 -16.66
CA THR A 158 7.35 -6.30 -15.87
C THR A 158 6.68 -6.47 -14.51
N PHE A 159 5.50 -7.11 -14.45
CA PHE A 159 4.87 -7.46 -13.17
C PHE A 159 5.80 -8.27 -12.27
N VAL A 160 6.37 -9.37 -12.76
CA VAL A 160 7.26 -10.24 -11.98
C VAL A 160 8.49 -9.48 -11.49
N VAL A 161 9.12 -8.67 -12.35
CA VAL A 161 10.28 -7.84 -11.98
C VAL A 161 9.89 -6.82 -10.89
N CYS A 162 8.76 -6.13 -11.03
CA CYS A 162 8.30 -5.20 -10.00
C CYS A 162 8.06 -5.89 -8.67
N ILE A 163 7.38 -7.05 -8.64
CA ILE A 163 7.15 -7.78 -7.39
C ILE A 163 8.46 -8.30 -6.78
N ALA A 164 9.39 -8.77 -7.60
CA ALA A 164 10.72 -9.18 -7.13
C ALA A 164 11.47 -8.01 -6.50
N MET A 165 11.46 -6.83 -7.12
CA MET A 165 12.05 -5.61 -6.56
C MET A 165 11.38 -5.20 -5.25
N GLY A 166 10.04 -5.26 -5.17
CA GLY A 166 9.30 -5.01 -3.93
C GLY A 166 9.65 -6.01 -2.81
N ALA A 167 9.83 -7.28 -3.17
CA ALA A 167 10.20 -8.34 -2.22
C ALA A 167 11.60 -8.16 -1.63
N LEU A 168 12.49 -7.40 -2.29
CA LEU A 168 13.78 -7.01 -1.71
C LEU A 168 13.62 -6.05 -0.52
N PHE A 169 12.56 -5.24 -0.50
CA PHE A 169 12.26 -4.33 0.60
C PHE A 169 11.38 -4.97 1.67
N HIS A 170 10.51 -5.90 1.27
CA HIS A 170 9.69 -6.64 2.22
C HIS A 170 9.21 -7.98 1.65
N LYS A 171 9.66 -9.09 2.26
CA LYS A 171 9.40 -10.48 1.81
C LYS A 171 7.95 -10.80 1.41
N SER A 172 6.96 -10.27 2.13
CA SER A 172 5.54 -10.60 1.89
C SER A 172 4.96 -10.10 0.56
N ALA A 173 5.63 -9.20 -0.16
CA ALA A 173 5.21 -8.79 -1.50
C ALA A 173 5.14 -9.97 -2.49
N VAL A 174 5.92 -11.03 -2.26
CA VAL A 174 5.96 -12.25 -3.08
C VAL A 174 4.59 -12.93 -3.19
N LEU A 175 3.69 -12.72 -2.23
CA LEU A 175 2.34 -13.28 -2.24
C LEU A 175 1.49 -12.82 -3.43
N LEU A 176 1.83 -11.69 -4.06
CA LEU A 176 1.13 -11.23 -5.25
C LEU A 176 1.44 -12.09 -6.49
N LEU A 177 2.60 -12.76 -6.55
CA LEU A 177 2.98 -13.61 -7.68
C LEU A 177 1.99 -14.76 -7.92
N PRO A 178 1.70 -15.64 -6.95
CA PRO A 178 0.79 -16.74 -7.19
C PRO A 178 -0.67 -16.27 -7.36
N VAL A 179 -1.08 -15.15 -6.74
CA VAL A 179 -2.40 -14.54 -6.97
C VAL A 179 -2.56 -14.09 -8.43
N ALA A 180 -1.55 -13.45 -9.00
CA ALA A 180 -1.55 -13.08 -10.41
C ALA A 180 -1.48 -14.30 -11.34
N ALA A 181 -0.70 -15.32 -10.98
CA ALA A 181 -0.64 -16.57 -11.74
C ALA A 181 -1.98 -17.32 -11.74
N LEU A 182 -2.70 -17.32 -10.61
CA LEU A 182 -4.06 -17.88 -10.49
C LEU A 182 -5.05 -17.15 -11.40
N ALA A 183 -4.90 -15.84 -11.52
CA ALA A 183 -5.71 -15.03 -12.43
C ALA A 183 -5.42 -15.35 -13.91
N ALA A 184 -4.17 -15.66 -14.26
CA ALA A 184 -3.78 -16.00 -15.64
C ALA A 184 -4.10 -17.47 -16.02
N SER A 185 -3.98 -18.41 -15.08
CA SER A 185 -4.05 -19.86 -15.36
C SER A 185 -5.41 -20.31 -15.87
N ARG A 186 -5.54 -20.89 -17.07
CA ARG A 186 -6.78 -21.59 -17.49
C ARG A 186 -6.79 -23.08 -17.14
N ASN A 187 -5.67 -23.61 -16.63
CA ASN A 187 -5.49 -25.03 -16.37
C ASN A 187 -5.83 -25.36 -14.90
N ARG A 188 -6.79 -26.28 -14.69
CA ARG A 188 -7.25 -26.68 -13.35
C ARG A 188 -6.14 -27.29 -12.48
N THR A 189 -5.22 -28.06 -13.05
CA THR A 189 -4.12 -28.67 -12.26
C THR A 189 -3.11 -27.62 -11.81
N LEU A 190 -2.73 -26.71 -12.72
CA LEU A 190 -1.89 -25.56 -12.39
C LEU A 190 -2.57 -24.67 -11.33
N THR A 191 -3.87 -24.45 -11.44
CA THR A 191 -4.63 -23.68 -10.43
C THR A 191 -4.58 -24.35 -9.05
N VAL A 192 -4.76 -25.67 -8.95
CA VAL A 192 -4.62 -26.39 -7.67
C VAL A 192 -3.20 -26.25 -7.12
N GLY A 193 -2.17 -26.41 -7.96
CA GLY A 193 -0.78 -26.21 -7.57
C GLY A 193 -0.49 -24.80 -7.07
N LEU A 194 -1.01 -23.77 -7.74
CA LEU A 194 -0.85 -22.36 -7.34
C LEU A 194 -1.63 -22.00 -6.08
N VAL A 195 -2.80 -22.60 -5.85
CA VAL A 195 -3.52 -22.47 -4.57
C VAL A 195 -2.70 -23.11 -3.45
N GLY A 196 -2.15 -24.31 -3.67
CA GLY A 196 -1.24 -24.96 -2.73
C GLY A 196 0.01 -24.13 -2.44
N LEU A 197 0.64 -23.56 -3.47
CA LEU A 197 1.79 -22.66 -3.33
C LEU A 197 1.45 -21.38 -2.56
N THR A 198 0.33 -20.73 -2.87
CA THR A 198 -0.15 -19.56 -2.12
C THR A 198 -0.37 -19.93 -0.65
N GLY A 199 -1.01 -21.07 -0.39
CA GLY A 199 -1.23 -21.58 0.97
C GLY A 199 0.07 -21.86 1.72
N ALA A 200 1.04 -22.49 1.07
CA ALA A 200 2.35 -22.78 1.64
C ALA A 200 3.16 -21.50 1.92
N LEU A 201 3.14 -20.53 1.01
CA LEU A 201 3.79 -19.23 1.21
C LEU A 201 3.11 -18.44 2.34
N LEU A 202 1.78 -18.46 2.41
CA LEU A 202 1.06 -17.86 3.53
C LEU A 202 1.45 -18.54 4.83
N TYR A 203 1.39 -19.87 4.89
CA TYR A 203 1.81 -20.63 6.07
C TYR A 203 3.24 -20.28 6.48
N TYR A 204 4.19 -20.28 5.55
CA TYR A 204 5.57 -19.88 5.81
C TYR A 204 5.67 -18.44 6.32
N LEU A 205 4.96 -17.47 5.74
CA LEU A 205 5.01 -16.08 6.20
C LEU A 205 4.36 -15.92 7.59
N LEU A 206 3.28 -16.66 7.87
CA LEU A 206 2.64 -16.70 9.18
C LEU A 206 3.58 -17.30 10.25
N LEU A 207 4.42 -18.28 9.88
CA LEU A 207 5.35 -18.97 10.78
C LEU A 207 6.73 -18.34 10.88
N ALA A 208 7.22 -17.70 9.83
CA ALA A 208 8.50 -17.01 9.84
C ALA A 208 8.43 -15.79 10.75
N ASP A 209 7.32 -15.04 10.70
CA ASP A 209 7.09 -13.91 11.63
C ASP A 209 6.84 -14.39 13.06
N SER A 210 6.35 -15.61 13.24
CA SER A 210 6.23 -16.19 14.57
C SER A 210 7.63 -16.59 15.08
N THR A 211 8.41 -17.37 14.33
CA THR A 211 9.71 -17.91 14.79
C THR A 211 10.82 -16.89 15.04
N GLU A 212 10.83 -15.72 14.37
CA GLU A 212 11.84 -14.68 14.61
C GLU A 212 11.67 -13.94 15.97
N THR A 213 10.59 -14.19 16.72
CA THR A 213 10.28 -13.43 17.96
C THR A 213 9.57 -14.24 19.06
N LEU A 214 9.61 -15.57 19.04
CA LEU A 214 8.58 -16.40 19.70
C LEU A 214 8.84 -16.92 21.12
N TRP A 215 9.73 -16.34 21.92
CA TRP A 215 9.74 -16.68 23.36
C TRP A 215 9.60 -15.47 24.27
N GLU A 216 10.46 -14.46 24.14
CA GLU A 216 10.39 -13.27 25.02
C GLU A 216 9.22 -12.33 24.68
N ASN A 217 8.89 -12.11 23.39
CA ASN A 217 7.87 -11.10 23.02
C ASN A 217 6.43 -11.63 22.99
N TYR A 218 6.24 -12.94 22.80
CA TYR A 218 4.90 -13.52 22.64
C TYR A 218 4.27 -14.01 23.94
N VAL A 219 5.09 -14.37 24.94
CA VAL A 219 4.60 -14.84 26.25
C VAL A 219 4.49 -13.69 27.26
N GLU A 220 5.35 -12.67 27.18
CA GLU A 220 5.32 -11.53 28.13
C GLU A 220 4.61 -10.26 27.61
N ALA A 221 4.51 -10.02 26.29
CA ALA A 221 4.07 -8.71 25.76
C ALA A 221 2.77 -8.66 24.92
N GLN A 222 2.04 -9.76 24.71
CA GLN A 222 0.73 -9.80 24.00
C GLN A 222 0.58 -8.81 22.81
N TYR A 223 1.53 -8.79 21.85
CA TYR A 223 1.43 -7.93 20.67
C TYR A 223 0.24 -8.34 19.76
N HIS A 224 -0.94 -7.80 20.05
CA HIS A 224 -2.12 -7.85 19.21
C HIS A 224 -2.19 -6.60 18.33
N SER A 225 -2.42 -6.80 17.03
CA SER A 225 -2.73 -5.69 16.12
C SER A 225 -4.15 -5.19 16.40
N GLU A 226 -4.33 -4.28 17.36
CA GLU A 226 -5.65 -3.80 17.82
C GLU A 226 -6.52 -3.26 16.67
N GLY A 227 -5.90 -2.71 15.61
CA GLY A 227 -6.60 -2.24 14.41
C GLY A 227 -6.64 -3.23 13.24
N GLY A 228 -6.06 -4.42 13.35
CA GLY A 228 -5.93 -5.38 12.23
C GLY A 228 -7.27 -5.81 11.64
N LEU A 229 -8.29 -6.03 12.48
CA LEU A 229 -9.64 -6.38 12.01
C LEU A 229 -10.24 -5.26 11.14
N ILE A 230 -10.13 -4.01 11.56
CA ILE A 230 -10.65 -2.85 10.83
C ILE A 230 -9.94 -2.73 9.48
N ARG A 231 -8.62 -2.90 9.46
CA ARG A 231 -7.79 -2.77 8.24
C ARG A 231 -8.08 -3.87 7.23
N VAL A 232 -8.30 -5.11 7.69
CA VAL A 232 -8.78 -6.20 6.83
C VAL A 232 -10.20 -5.93 6.33
N ALA A 233 -11.10 -5.46 7.20
CA ALA A 233 -12.47 -5.12 6.82
C ALA A 233 -12.53 -4.00 5.75
N MET A 234 -11.62 -3.02 5.80
CA MET A 234 -11.49 -1.99 4.77
C MET A 234 -11.16 -2.54 3.37
N ASN A 235 -10.56 -3.74 3.28
CA ASN A 235 -10.38 -4.45 2.01
C ASN A 235 -11.56 -5.35 1.65
N VAL A 236 -12.32 -5.84 2.64
CA VAL A 236 -13.53 -6.66 2.41
C VAL A 236 -14.64 -5.84 1.77
N VAL A 237 -14.85 -4.59 2.20
CA VAL A 237 -15.87 -3.70 1.61
C VAL A 237 -15.72 -3.54 0.08
N PRO A 238 -14.57 -3.08 -0.47
CA PRO A 238 -14.40 -3.00 -1.91
C PRO A 238 -14.36 -4.38 -2.58
N ALA A 239 -13.94 -5.45 -1.90
CA ALA A 239 -14.01 -6.81 -2.44
C ALA A 239 -15.45 -7.24 -2.72
N VAL A 240 -16.36 -7.00 -1.78
CA VAL A 240 -17.79 -7.31 -1.96
C VAL A 240 -18.38 -6.44 -3.06
N LEU A 241 -18.13 -5.13 -3.03
CA LEU A 241 -18.59 -4.22 -4.10
C LEU A 241 -18.09 -4.66 -5.48
N PHE A 242 -16.82 -5.04 -5.58
CA PHE A 242 -16.26 -5.55 -6.81
C PHE A 242 -16.94 -6.83 -7.27
N LEU A 243 -17.09 -7.84 -6.41
CA LEU A 243 -17.69 -9.12 -6.81
C LEU A 243 -19.15 -8.97 -7.27
N VAL A 244 -19.90 -8.05 -6.65
CA VAL A 244 -21.29 -7.73 -7.01
C VAL A 244 -21.36 -7.00 -8.35
N PHE A 245 -20.47 -6.04 -8.60
CA PHE A 245 -20.52 -5.17 -9.79
C PHE A 245 -19.38 -5.43 -10.81
N ARG A 246 -18.74 -6.59 -10.76
CA ARG A 246 -17.50 -6.93 -11.50
C ARG A 246 -17.57 -6.66 -13.00
N ASP A 247 -18.73 -6.92 -13.60
CA ASP A 247 -18.94 -6.79 -15.05
C ASP A 247 -19.05 -5.32 -15.49
N ARG A 248 -19.39 -4.41 -14.56
CA ARG A 248 -19.47 -2.97 -14.79
C ARG A 248 -18.20 -2.22 -14.35
N LEU A 249 -17.46 -2.78 -13.40
CA LEU A 249 -16.25 -2.17 -12.84
C LEU A 249 -14.96 -2.61 -13.54
N ALA A 250 -14.93 -3.78 -14.20
CA ALA A 250 -13.72 -4.28 -14.85
C ALA A 250 -13.97 -4.88 -16.23
N GLY A 251 -13.09 -4.56 -17.17
CA GLY A 251 -13.02 -5.22 -18.47
C GLY A 251 -12.51 -6.67 -18.34
N ASP A 252 -12.75 -7.48 -19.37
CA ASP A 252 -12.50 -8.93 -19.31
C ASP A 252 -11.04 -9.30 -19.00
N ALA A 253 -10.09 -8.50 -19.50
CA ALA A 253 -8.65 -8.73 -19.33
C ALA A 253 -8.18 -8.66 -17.86
N GLU A 254 -8.74 -7.75 -17.07
CA GLU A 254 -8.34 -7.53 -15.67
C GLU A 254 -9.35 -8.09 -14.66
N ARG A 255 -10.58 -8.39 -15.08
CA ARG A 255 -11.66 -8.85 -14.18
C ARG A 255 -11.25 -10.04 -13.33
N ARG A 256 -10.59 -11.01 -13.94
CA ARG A 256 -10.18 -12.23 -13.25
C ARG A 256 -9.14 -11.98 -12.16
N LEU A 257 -8.20 -11.07 -12.39
CA LEU A 257 -7.23 -10.65 -11.39
C LEU A 257 -7.91 -10.06 -10.17
N TRP A 258 -8.80 -9.10 -10.39
CA TRP A 258 -9.52 -8.42 -9.31
C TRP A 258 -10.52 -9.33 -8.59
N VAL A 259 -11.08 -10.35 -9.26
CA VAL A 259 -11.85 -11.42 -8.60
C VAL A 259 -10.95 -12.21 -7.65
N CYS A 260 -9.77 -12.66 -8.10
CA CYS A 260 -8.83 -13.38 -7.23
C CYS A 260 -8.39 -12.53 -6.03
N ILE A 261 -8.05 -11.26 -6.24
CA ILE A 261 -7.68 -10.33 -5.15
C ILE A 261 -8.86 -10.13 -4.18
N SER A 262 -10.10 -9.99 -4.68
CA SER A 262 -11.29 -9.80 -3.84
C SER A 262 -11.61 -11.04 -3.00
N LEU A 263 -11.55 -12.23 -3.61
CA LEU A 263 -11.73 -13.48 -2.88
C LEU A 263 -10.65 -13.67 -1.82
N PHE A 264 -9.42 -13.29 -2.14
CA PHE A 264 -8.32 -13.35 -1.19
C PHE A 264 -8.49 -12.36 -0.03
N ALA A 265 -8.95 -11.14 -0.29
CA ALA A 265 -9.29 -10.15 0.75
C ALA A 265 -10.39 -10.65 1.70
N ILE A 266 -11.42 -11.30 1.16
CA ILE A 266 -12.48 -11.91 1.97
C ILE A 266 -11.93 -13.08 2.80
N ALA A 267 -11.07 -13.92 2.20
CA ALA A 267 -10.45 -15.05 2.90
C ALA A 267 -9.52 -14.62 4.05
N CYS A 268 -8.95 -13.42 4.02
CA CYS A 268 -8.17 -12.88 5.14
C CYS A 268 -9.02 -12.63 6.41
N LEU A 269 -10.31 -12.30 6.27
CA LEU A 269 -11.17 -11.94 7.41
C LEU A 269 -11.28 -13.04 8.49
N PRO A 270 -11.63 -14.31 8.16
CA PRO A 270 -11.67 -15.39 9.15
C PRO A 270 -10.31 -15.77 9.72
N LEU A 271 -9.20 -15.35 9.10
CA LEU A 271 -7.84 -15.63 9.57
C LEU A 271 -7.35 -14.62 10.63
N VAL A 272 -8.01 -13.46 10.76
CA VAL A 272 -7.60 -12.41 11.71
C VAL A 272 -7.50 -12.91 13.16
N PRO A 273 -8.48 -13.68 13.70
CA PRO A 273 -8.38 -14.17 15.08
C PRO A 273 -7.23 -15.17 15.29
N LEU A 274 -6.75 -15.82 14.22
CA LEU A 274 -5.69 -16.83 14.30
C LEU A 274 -4.29 -16.21 14.25
N ALA A 275 -4.11 -15.13 13.48
CA ALA A 275 -2.80 -14.52 13.25
C ALA A 275 -2.91 -13.02 12.88
N SER A 276 -3.49 -12.21 13.78
CA SER A 276 -3.88 -10.82 13.50
C SER A 276 -2.77 -9.97 12.85
N THR A 277 -1.55 -9.98 13.40
CA THR A 277 -0.41 -9.20 12.89
C THR A 277 0.01 -9.63 11.50
N ALA A 278 0.14 -10.95 11.26
CA ALA A 278 0.63 -11.45 9.99
C ALA A 278 -0.43 -11.31 8.88
N VAL A 279 -1.71 -11.56 9.21
CA VAL A 279 -2.83 -11.32 8.28
C VAL A 279 -2.95 -9.85 7.92
N ASP A 280 -2.77 -8.96 8.90
CA ASP A 280 -2.76 -7.51 8.66
C ASP A 280 -1.65 -7.10 7.70
N ARG A 281 -0.40 -7.58 7.89
CA ARG A 281 0.72 -7.33 6.96
C ARG A 281 0.45 -7.83 5.54
N VAL A 282 -0.22 -8.98 5.39
CA VAL A 282 -0.62 -9.51 4.08
C VAL A 282 -1.73 -8.66 3.45
N ALA A 283 -2.71 -8.25 4.25
CA ALA A 283 -3.85 -7.45 3.78
C ALA A 283 -3.43 -6.07 3.25
N LEU A 284 -2.27 -5.53 3.66
CA LEU A 284 -1.72 -4.30 3.09
C LEU A 284 -1.48 -4.38 1.58
N TYR A 285 -1.09 -5.54 1.06
CA TYR A 285 -0.90 -5.74 -0.37
C TYR A 285 -2.23 -5.84 -1.15
N LEU A 286 -3.36 -5.86 -0.44
CA LEU A 286 -4.71 -5.87 -1.00
C LEU A 286 -5.34 -4.47 -1.05
N ILE A 287 -4.70 -3.46 -0.45
CA ILE A 287 -5.11 -2.04 -0.54
C ILE A 287 -5.34 -1.55 -1.98
N PRO A 288 -4.58 -1.98 -3.02
CA PRO A 288 -4.86 -1.58 -4.40
C PRO A 288 -6.30 -1.85 -4.85
N LEU A 289 -6.99 -2.83 -4.23
CA LEU A 289 -8.41 -3.10 -4.45
C LEU A 289 -9.30 -1.92 -4.05
N GLN A 290 -8.99 -1.24 -2.94
CA GLN A 290 -9.70 -0.03 -2.51
C GLN A 290 -9.61 1.04 -3.60
N LEU A 291 -8.38 1.37 -4.04
CA LEU A 291 -8.14 2.39 -5.06
C LEU A 291 -8.85 2.04 -6.37
N PHE A 292 -8.76 0.77 -6.78
CA PHE A 292 -9.37 0.28 -8.02
C PHE A 292 -10.90 0.40 -8.00
N VAL A 293 -11.54 -0.10 -6.94
CA VAL A 293 -13.00 -0.18 -6.87
C VAL A 293 -13.62 1.20 -6.69
N PHE A 294 -13.14 1.98 -5.72
CA PHE A 294 -13.73 3.29 -5.41
C PHE A 294 -13.52 4.31 -6.54
N ALA A 295 -12.40 4.26 -7.26
CA ALA A 295 -12.20 5.09 -8.45
C ALA A 295 -13.07 4.69 -9.65
N ARG A 296 -13.73 3.53 -9.58
CA ARG A 296 -14.57 2.99 -10.66
C ARG A 296 -16.05 2.93 -10.31
N LEU A 297 -16.44 3.12 -9.05
CA LEU A 297 -17.85 3.28 -8.67
C LEU A 297 -18.61 4.29 -9.54
N PRO A 298 -18.05 5.46 -9.92
CA PRO A 298 -18.76 6.40 -10.80
C PRO A 298 -19.20 5.82 -12.15
N LEU A 299 -18.60 4.71 -12.62
CA LEU A 299 -19.03 4.00 -13.84
C LEU A 299 -20.41 3.35 -13.70
N LEU A 300 -20.83 3.03 -12.47
CA LEU A 300 -22.14 2.45 -12.20
C LEU A 300 -23.31 3.40 -12.50
N ALA A 301 -23.03 4.70 -12.61
CA ALA A 301 -24.03 5.71 -12.95
C ALA A 301 -24.57 5.58 -14.38
N GLY A 302 -23.88 4.85 -15.28
CA GLY A 302 -24.40 4.60 -16.64
C GLY A 302 -24.69 5.86 -17.47
N GLY A 303 -24.03 6.98 -17.15
CA GLY A 303 -24.24 8.27 -17.81
C GLY A 303 -25.05 9.28 -16.99
N ASP A 304 -25.76 8.87 -15.94
CA ASP A 304 -26.50 9.78 -15.07
C ASP A 304 -25.55 10.65 -14.23
N VAL A 305 -25.55 11.95 -14.48
CA VAL A 305 -24.69 12.92 -13.79
C VAL A 305 -25.01 13.01 -12.30
N ARG A 306 -26.28 12.94 -11.90
CA ARG A 306 -26.68 13.04 -10.49
C ARG A 306 -26.19 11.83 -9.71
N VAL A 307 -26.43 10.63 -10.23
CA VAL A 307 -25.96 9.38 -9.61
C VAL A 307 -24.43 9.36 -9.53
N ARG A 308 -23.75 9.78 -10.60
CA ARG A 308 -22.29 9.88 -10.63
C ARG A 308 -21.76 10.81 -9.54
N THR A 309 -22.34 12.01 -9.42
CA THR A 309 -21.97 12.98 -8.38
C THR A 309 -22.21 12.41 -6.98
N LEU A 310 -23.32 11.71 -6.76
CA LEU A 310 -23.60 11.06 -5.47
C LEU A 310 -22.58 9.96 -5.13
N LEU A 311 -22.17 9.15 -6.10
CA LEU A 311 -21.15 8.10 -5.89
C LEU A 311 -19.76 8.69 -5.59
N VAL A 312 -19.40 9.77 -6.29
CA VAL A 312 -18.16 10.51 -6.03
C VAL A 312 -18.21 11.16 -4.64
N ALA A 313 -19.25 11.91 -4.32
CA ALA A 313 -19.41 12.58 -3.02
C ALA A 313 -19.45 11.56 -1.88
N GLY A 314 -20.14 10.43 -2.07
CA GLY A 314 -20.17 9.33 -1.10
C GLY A 314 -18.78 8.71 -0.86
N THR A 315 -17.97 8.55 -1.91
CA THR A 315 -16.58 8.07 -1.79
C THR A 315 -15.71 9.06 -1.03
N VAL A 316 -15.82 10.37 -1.35
CA VAL A 316 -15.11 11.43 -0.64
C VAL A 316 -15.50 11.46 0.84
N ALA A 317 -16.80 11.42 1.14
CA ALA A 317 -17.30 11.41 2.51
C ALA A 317 -16.84 10.16 3.29
N TYR A 318 -16.90 8.98 2.67
CA TYR A 318 -16.42 7.74 3.28
C TYR A 318 -14.95 7.82 3.67
N TYR A 319 -14.07 8.25 2.77
CA TYR A 319 -12.63 8.35 3.08
C TYR A 319 -12.27 9.54 3.98
N ALA A 320 -13.08 10.61 3.99
CA ALA A 320 -12.97 11.68 4.98
C ALA A 320 -13.29 11.15 6.38
N VAL A 321 -14.31 10.30 6.53
CA VAL A 321 -14.63 9.62 7.79
C VAL A 321 -13.50 8.68 8.19
N VAL A 322 -12.97 7.87 7.27
CA VAL A 322 -11.82 6.99 7.55
C VAL A 322 -10.64 7.80 8.10
N GLN A 323 -10.28 8.91 7.45
CA GLN A 323 -9.18 9.76 7.90
C GLN A 323 -9.47 10.42 9.25
N TYR A 324 -10.67 10.95 9.43
CA TYR A 324 -11.10 11.57 10.69
C TYR A 324 -11.02 10.57 11.83
N VAL A 325 -11.61 9.38 11.65
CA VAL A 325 -11.65 8.34 12.67
C VAL A 325 -10.24 7.92 13.05
N TRP A 326 -9.39 7.70 12.05
CA TRP A 326 -8.01 7.29 12.30
C TRP A 326 -7.21 8.37 13.05
N LEU A 327 -7.31 9.64 12.65
CA LEU A 327 -6.57 10.74 13.29
C LEU A 327 -7.00 11.04 14.73
N HIS A 328 -8.23 10.71 15.13
CA HIS A 328 -8.77 11.08 16.45
C HIS A 328 -8.93 9.89 17.40
N PHE A 329 -9.13 8.67 16.89
CA PHE A 329 -9.49 7.52 17.71
C PHE A 329 -8.56 6.31 17.56
N ALA A 330 -7.58 6.32 16.64
CA ALA A 330 -6.65 5.21 16.56
C ALA A 330 -5.69 5.20 17.76
N THR A 331 -5.49 4.02 18.36
CA THR A 331 -4.61 3.82 19.53
C THR A 331 -3.22 4.45 19.34
N HIS A 332 -2.66 4.34 18.13
CA HIS A 332 -1.32 4.79 17.79
C HIS A 332 -1.28 6.14 17.04
N ALA A 333 -2.38 6.90 17.03
CA ALA A 333 -2.45 8.19 16.33
C ALA A 333 -1.42 9.21 16.86
N GLU A 334 -1.00 9.08 18.12
CA GLU A 334 0.03 9.91 18.76
C GLU A 334 1.38 9.86 18.03
N TYR A 335 1.74 8.75 17.38
CA TYR A 335 2.97 8.67 16.57
C TYR A 335 2.84 9.36 15.20
N TRP A 336 1.66 9.90 14.88
CA TRP A 336 1.41 10.68 13.66
C TRP A 336 1.04 12.14 13.94
N VAL A 337 0.38 12.41 15.06
CA VAL A 337 -0.14 13.73 15.40
C VAL A 337 0.68 14.32 16.57
N PRO A 338 1.22 15.55 16.43
CA PRO A 338 1.09 16.46 15.30
C PRO A 338 1.95 16.05 14.09
N TYR A 339 1.53 16.50 12.90
CA TYR A 339 2.39 16.42 11.72
C TYR A 339 3.50 17.47 11.88
N ARG A 340 4.75 17.01 11.94
CA ARG A 340 5.96 17.81 12.09
C ARG A 340 6.83 17.66 10.84
N PHE A 341 7.29 18.77 10.27
CA PHE A 341 8.06 18.79 9.04
C PHE A 341 9.51 19.12 9.35
N LEU A 342 10.42 18.21 9.01
CA LEU A 342 11.83 18.25 9.41
C LEU A 342 12.52 19.61 9.17
N PRO A 343 12.37 20.28 8.01
CA PRO A 343 12.99 21.59 7.79
C PRO A 343 12.57 22.72 8.75
N PHE A 344 11.53 22.52 9.58
CA PHE A 344 11.06 23.49 10.57
C PHE A 344 11.32 23.06 12.02
N GLU A 345 11.99 21.92 12.22
CA GLU A 345 12.44 21.39 13.50
C GLU A 345 13.95 21.61 13.64
#